data_AF-A0A3N1VKI1-F1
#
_entry.id   AF-A0A3N1VKI1-F1
#
_cell.length_a   1.000
_cell.length_b   1.000
_cell.length_c   1.000
_cell.angle_alpha   90.00
_cell.angle_beta   90.00
_cell.angle_gamma   90.00
#
_symmetry.space_group_name_H-M   'P 1'
#
loop_
_entity.id
_entity.type
_entity.pdbx_description
1 polymer ?
#
loop_
_entity_poly.entity_id
_entity_poly.type
_entity_poly.pdbx_seq_one_letter_code
_entity_poly.pdbx_strand_id
1 'polypeptide(L)' 'MKMQEIRAKAKALGVNSFGKKKADLIREIQRAEGNFDCFGTAQGYCDQRDCCFRSLCLAESQRIRP' A
#
# COMPACT_ATOMS: atom_id res chain seq x y z
N MET A 1 -9.00 3.27 -0.69
CA MET A 1 -8.48 3.80 -1.97
C MET A 1 -8.69 2.80 -3.10
N LYS A 2 -9.11 3.29 -4.27
CA LYS A 2 -9.20 2.54 -5.54
C LYS A 2 -7.87 2.63 -6.32
N MET A 3 -7.70 1.80 -7.36
CA MET A 3 -6.48 1.74 -8.18
C MET A 3 -6.10 3.09 -8.80
N GLN A 4 -7.08 3.92 -9.17
CA GLN A 4 -6.85 5.25 -9.74
C GLN A 4 -6.15 6.18 -8.74
N GLU A 5 -6.61 6.20 -7.48
CA GLU A 5 -6.01 7.01 -6.42
C GLU A 5 -4.59 6.53 -6.09
N ILE A 6 -4.35 5.22 -6.13
CA ILE A 6 -3.02 4.63 -5.92
C ILE A 6 -2.05 5.10 -7.02
N ARG A 7 -2.47 5.10 -8.28
CA ARG A 7 -1.67 5.61 -9.41
C ARG A 7 -1.40 7.11 -9.29
N ALA A 8 -2.37 7.90 -8.81
CA ALA A 8 -2.19 9.33 -8.57
C ALA A 8 -1.11 9.58 -7.49
N LYS A 9 -1.15 8.84 -6.38
CA LYS A 9 -0.09 8.87 -5.36
C LYS A 9 1.27 8.46 -5.90
N ALA A 10 1.33 7.37 -6.66
CA ALA A 10 2.58 6.90 -7.28
C ALA A 10 3.19 8.01 -8.14
N LYS A 11 2.38 8.66 -8.98
CA LYS A 11 2.82 9.78 -9.82
C LYS A 11 3.34 10.96 -9.01
N ALA A 12 2.65 11.32 -7.92
CA ALA A 12 3.07 12.43 -7.05
C ALA A 12 4.43 12.17 -6.37
N LEU A 13 4.79 10.91 -6.17
CA LEU A 13 6.04 10.47 -5.54
C LEU A 13 7.11 10.02 -6.55
N GLY A 14 6.87 10.19 -7.86
CA GLY A 14 7.80 9.75 -8.90
C GLY A 14 7.91 8.23 -9.08
N VAL A 15 6.97 7.46 -8.54
CA VAL A 15 6.92 5.99 -8.64
C VAL A 15 6.23 5.57 -9.94
N ASN A 16 6.90 4.71 -10.72
CA ASN A 16 6.31 4.15 -11.95
C ASN A 16 5.20 3.14 -11.59
N SER A 17 4.01 3.33 -12.15
CA SER A 17 2.85 2.45 -11.93
C SER A 17 2.52 1.50 -13.09
N PHE A 18 3.24 1.61 -14.21
CA PHE A 18 2.98 0.82 -15.40
C PHE A 18 3.29 -0.68 -15.17
N GLY A 19 2.37 -1.56 -15.58
CA GLY A 19 2.51 -3.01 -15.47
C GLY A 19 2.46 -3.60 -14.04
N LYS A 20 2.31 -2.76 -13.00
CA LYS A 20 2.36 -3.22 -11.60
C LYS A 20 1.00 -3.65 -11.08
N LYS A 21 1.00 -4.73 -10.31
CA LYS A 21 -0.16 -5.14 -9.52
C LYS A 21 -0.41 -4.12 -8.41
N LYS A 22 -1.65 -4.07 -7.93
CA LYS A 22 -2.06 -3.15 -6.86
C LYS A 22 -1.16 -3.28 -5.62
N ALA A 23 -0.87 -4.51 -5.19
CA ALA A 23 -0.06 -4.76 -4.01
C ALA A 23 1.38 -4.24 -4.17
N ASP A 24 2.03 -4.59 -5.28
CA ASP A 24 3.41 -4.18 -5.56
C ASP A 24 3.53 -2.65 -5.67
N LEU A 25 2.54 -2.01 -6.30
CA LEU A 25 2.51 -0.56 -6.41
C LEU A 25 2.33 0.12 -5.06
N ILE A 26 1.45 -0.39 -4.19
CA ILE A 26 1.28 0.15 -2.83
C ILE A 26 2.60 0.02 -2.05
N ARG A 27 3.25 -1.14 -2.11
CA ARG A 27 4.53 -1.40 -1.44
C ARG A 27 5.62 -0.42 -1.86
N GLU A 28 5.71 -0.13 -3.16
CA GLU A 28 6.63 0.89 -3.66
C GLU A 28 6.31 2.29 -3.15
N ILE A 29 5.03 2.66 -3.11
CA ILE A 29 4.61 3.95 -2.58
C ILE A 29 4.96 4.04 -1.09
N GLN A 30 4.75 2.97 -0.31
CA GLN A 30 5.14 2.93 1.11
C GLN A 30 6.63 3.23 1.26
N ARG A 31 7.52 2.59 0.49
CA ARG A 31 8.96 2.88 0.52
C ARG A 31 9.27 4.33 0.12
N ALA A 32 8.59 4.85 -0.90
CA ALA A 32 8.77 6.25 -1.33
C ALA A 32 8.29 7.26 -0.27
N GLU A 33 7.28 6.90 0.54
CA GLU A 33 6.83 7.68 1.70
C GLU A 33 7.75 7.50 2.94
N GLY A 34 8.79 6.66 2.87
CA GLY A 34 9.66 6.32 4.00
C GLY A 34 9.08 5.28 4.97
N ASN A 35 7.97 4.65 4.59
CA ASN A 35 7.29 3.59 5.34
C ASN A 35 7.83 2.19 4.98
N PHE A 36 7.44 1.19 5.77
CA PHE A 36 7.74 -0.21 5.50
C PHE A 36 6.71 -0.72 4.50
N ASP A 37 7.13 -1.55 3.55
CA ASP A 37 6.30 -2.09 2.47
C ASP A 37 5.42 -3.27 2.90
N CYS A 38 4.70 -3.05 3.99
CA CYS A 38 3.95 -4.05 4.73
C CYS A 38 2.58 -4.41 4.11
N PHE A 39 2.18 -3.80 2.99
CA PHE A 39 0.88 -4.06 2.38
C PHE A 39 0.72 -5.54 1.97
N GLY A 40 -0.30 -6.20 2.53
CA GLY A 40 -0.62 -7.61 2.28
C GLY A 40 0.38 -8.61 2.87
N THR A 41 1.37 -8.16 3.64
CA THR A 41 2.37 -9.02 4.31
C THR A 41 2.42 -8.80 5.82
N ALA A 42 1.91 -7.67 6.32
CA ALA A 42 1.81 -7.40 7.75
C ALA A 42 0.96 -8.48 8.44
N GLN A 43 1.57 -9.23 9.35
CA GLN A 43 0.88 -10.11 10.27
C GLN A 43 0.88 -9.47 11.65
N GLY A 44 -0.31 -9.14 12.17
CA GLY A 44 -0.46 -8.52 13.49
C GLY A 44 -0.56 -7.00 13.45
N TYR A 45 0.44 -6.31 14.03
CA TYR A 45 0.39 -4.88 14.34
C TYR A 45 1.22 -4.04 13.36
N CYS A 46 0.66 -2.92 12.91
CA CYS A 46 1.33 -1.90 12.11
C CYS A 46 1.25 -0.58 12.87
N ASP A 47 2.42 -0.03 13.22
CA ASP A 47 2.58 1.22 13.97
C ASP A 47 2.63 2.47 13.08
N GLN A 48 2.64 2.29 11.76
CA GLN A 48 2.66 3.37 10.76
C GLN A 48 1.27 4.03 10.65
N ARG A 49 0.90 4.79 11.67
CA ARG A 49 -0.41 5.46 11.79
C ARG A 49 -0.67 6.44 10.65
N ASP A 50 0.38 7.06 10.13
CA ASP A 50 0.32 8.03 9.02
C ASP A 50 0.39 7.38 7.64
N CYS A 51 0.51 6.04 7.57
CA CYS A 51 0.50 5.35 6.29
C CYS A 51 -0.88 5.49 5.62
N CYS A 52 -0.89 6.10 4.44
CA CYS A 52 -2.12 6.34 3.69
C CYS A 52 -2.83 5.05 3.24
N PHE A 53 -2.12 3.91 3.27
CA PHE A 53 -2.66 2.60 2.90
C PHE A 53 -3.12 1.77 4.10
N ARG A 54 -3.00 2.28 5.34
CA ARG A 54 -3.36 1.54 6.56
C ARG A 54 -4.78 0.97 6.52
N SER A 55 -5.75 1.76 6.04
CA SER A 55 -7.14 1.29 5.87
C SER A 55 -7.27 0.15 4.86
N LEU A 56 -6.50 0.19 3.76
CA LEU A 56 -6.46 -0.90 2.79
C LEU A 56 -5.76 -2.14 3.36
N CYS A 57 -4.66 -1.99 4.11
CA CYS A 57 -4.00 -3.10 4.79
C CYS A 57 -4.97 -3.84 5.72
N LEU A 58 -5.73 -3.09 6.53
CA LEU A 58 -6.71 -3.65 7.46
C LEU A 58 -7.88 -4.34 6.73
N ALA A 59 -8.33 -3.80 5.60
CA ALA A 59 -9.37 -4.44 4.79
C ALA A 59 -8.88 -5.70 4.06
N GLU A 60 -7.63 -5.71 3.60
CA GLU A 60 -7.03 -6.87 2.91
C GLU A 60 -6.78 -8.03 3.89
N SER A 61 -6.29 -7.73 5.11
CA SER A 61 -6.09 -8.74 6.16
C SER A 61 -7.37 -9.50 6.54
N GLN A 62 -8.55 -8.90 6.35
CA GLN A 62 -9.84 -9.54 6.59
C GLN A 62 -10.24 -10.53 5.49
N ARG A 63 -9.72 -10.37 4.26
CA ARG A 63 -9.96 -11.29 3.15
C ARG A 63 -9.07 -12.53 3.17
N ILE A 64 -7.93 -12.45 3.87
CA ILE A 64 -6.96 -13.54 4.01
C ILE A 64 -7.36 -14.48 5.18
N ARG A 65 -8.50 -14.24 5.83
CA ARG A 65 -8.99 -15.11 6.91
C ARG A 65 -9.43 -16.46 6.30
N PRO A 66 -8.87 -17.60 6.76
CA PRO A 66 -9.15 -18.92 6.20
C PRO A 66 -10.63 -19.33 6.35
#